data_AF-A0AAE3H4Y2-F1
#
_entry.id   AF-A0AAE3H4Y2-F1
#
_cell.length_a   1.000
_cell.length_b   1.000
_cell.length_c   1.000
_cell.angle_alpha   90.00
_cell.angle_beta   90.00
_cell.angle_gamma   90.00
#
_symmetry.space_group_name_H-M   'P 1'
#
loop_
_entity.id
_entity.type
_entity.pdbx_description
1 polymer ?
#
loop_
_entity_poly.entity_id
_entity_poly.type
_entity_poly.pdbx_seq_one_letter_code
_entity_poly.pdbx_strand_id
1 'polypeptide(L)'
;MTSVTRTASGGTSYQWSGPNSYSANTAVATINSAGTYTVTVTGSNGCTATATTAISLDGTAPSPSITGSTNLTCSVTSVTRTASGGTSYQWSGPNSYSANTAVATINSAGTYTVT
;
A
#
# COMPACT_ATOMS: atom_id res chain seq x y z
N MET A 1 -2.57 -3.93 1.78
CA MET A 1 -3.07 -4.66 2.97
C MET A 1 -3.16 -3.66 4.11
N THR A 2 -4.30 -3.52 4.78
CA THR A 2 -4.59 -2.34 5.61
C THR A 2 -4.49 -2.56 7.12
N SER A 3 -4.27 -3.79 7.59
CA SER A 3 -4.12 -4.09 9.02
C SER A 3 -3.30 -5.36 9.28
N VAL A 4 -2.65 -5.41 10.45
CA VAL A 4 -1.92 -6.56 10.97
C VAL A 4 -2.46 -6.87 12.38
N THR A 5 -2.62 -8.15 12.70
CA THR A 5 -3.01 -8.60 14.04
C THR A 5 -1.80 -9.09 14.84
N ARG A 6 -1.67 -8.65 16.10
CA ARG A 6 -0.67 -9.14 17.04
C ARG A 6 -1.34 -9.76 18.26
N THR A 7 -0.82 -10.89 18.72
CA THR A 7 -1.35 -11.60 19.88
C THR A 7 -0.30 -11.60 20.98
N ALA A 8 -0.70 -11.14 22.16
CA ALA A 8 0.03 -11.28 23.41
C ALA A 8 -0.58 -12.42 24.23
N SER A 9 0.25 -13.09 25.02
CA SER A 9 -0.14 -14.24 25.85
C SER A 9 0.60 -14.21 27.18
N GLY A 10 0.20 -15.06 28.12
CA GLY A 10 0.91 -15.24 29.40
C GLY A 10 0.44 -14.32 30.53
N GLY A 11 -0.66 -13.58 30.36
CA GLY A 11 -1.29 -12.80 31.43
C GLY A 11 -2.81 -12.87 31.42
N THR A 12 -3.39 -12.22 32.43
CA THR A 12 -4.83 -12.04 32.62
C THR A 12 -5.33 -10.69 32.13
N SER A 13 -4.44 -9.69 32.01
CA SER A 13 -4.74 -8.37 31.46
C SER A 13 -3.63 -7.91 30.51
N TYR A 14 -4.02 -7.12 29.51
CA TYR A 14 -3.16 -6.64 28.43
C TYR A 14 -3.37 -5.14 28.25
N GLN A 15 -2.31 -4.40 27.98
CA GLN A 15 -2.36 -2.99 27.63
C GLN A 15 -1.36 -2.70 26.52
N TRP A 16 -1.88 -2.43 25.32
CA TRP A 16 -1.10 -2.02 24.17
C TRP A 16 -1.02 -0.51 24.10
N SER A 17 0.15 -0.01 23.71
CA SER A 17 0.39 1.38 23.34
C SER A 17 1.20 1.44 22.05
N GLY A 18 1.00 2.49 21.26
CA GLY A 18 1.70 2.67 19.99
C GLY A 18 1.58 4.09 19.43
N PRO A 19 2.13 4.32 18.23
CA PRO A 19 2.03 5.60 17.54
C PRO A 19 0.56 5.99 17.26
N ASN A 20 0.35 7.27 16.94
CA ASN A 20 -0.98 7.83 16.63
C ASN A 20 -2.00 7.66 17.79
N SER A 21 -1.53 7.74 19.03
CA SER A 21 -2.35 7.56 20.23
C SER A 21 -3.06 6.20 20.28
N TYR A 22 -2.49 5.17 19.63
CA TYR A 22 -3.06 3.83 19.66
C TYR A 22 -3.04 3.26 21.08
N SER A 23 -4.18 2.70 21.49
CA SER A 23 -4.27 1.86 22.68
C SER A 23 -5.26 0.73 22.49
N ALA A 24 -4.99 -0.41 23.11
CA ALA A 24 -5.89 -1.56 23.16
C ALA A 24 -5.70 -2.32 24.47
N ASN A 25 -6.72 -2.99 24.98
CA ASN A 25 -6.68 -3.72 26.25
C ASN A 25 -6.99 -5.22 26.11
N THR A 26 -6.82 -5.74 24.89
CA THR A 26 -7.12 -7.13 24.53
C THR A 26 -5.85 -7.93 24.29
N ALA A 27 -5.95 -9.25 24.44
CA ALA A 27 -4.84 -10.16 24.09
C ALA A 27 -4.48 -10.07 22.60
N VAL A 28 -5.48 -9.85 21.73
CA VAL A 28 -5.29 -9.65 20.30
C VAL A 28 -5.50 -8.18 19.96
N ALA A 29 -4.48 -7.54 19.39
CA ALA A 29 -4.47 -6.15 18.96
C ALA A 29 -4.48 -6.06 17.42
N THR A 30 -5.43 -5.29 16.88
CA THR A 30 -5.48 -4.96 15.45
C THR A 30 -4.79 -3.62 15.21
N ILE A 31 -3.78 -3.61 14.34
CA ILE A 31 -2.89 -2.49 14.09
C ILE A 31 -3.02 -2.04 12.63
N ASN A 32 -3.28 -0.75 12.42
CA ASN A 32 -3.51 -0.16 11.08
C ASN A 32 -2.43 0.86 10.69
N SER A 33 -1.37 1.00 11.47
CA SER A 33 -0.32 2.00 11.25
C SER A 33 1.05 1.40 11.52
N ALA A 34 2.04 1.87 10.76
CA ALA A 34 3.41 1.43 10.94
C ALA A 34 4.01 2.09 12.18
N GLY A 35 4.93 1.38 12.82
CA GLY A 35 5.69 1.86 13.97
C GLY A 35 5.83 0.81 15.05
N THR A 36 6.32 1.24 16.22
CA THR A 36 6.63 0.35 17.34
C THR A 36 5.47 0.31 18.31
N TYR A 37 5.02 -0.91 18.61
CA TYR A 37 3.94 -1.17 19.56
C TYR A 37 4.52 -1.87 20.80
N THR A 38 4.07 -1.42 21.97
CA THR A 38 4.46 -1.97 23.27
C THR A 38 3.23 -2.60 23.90
N VAL A 39 3.34 -3.83 24.39
CA VAL A 39 2.31 -4.47 25.20
C VAL A 39 2.81 -4.69 26.61
N THR A 40 2.04 -4.23 27.59
CA THR A 40 2.20 -4.56 29.00
C THR A 40 1.21 -5.67 29.34
N VAL A 41 1.73 -6.78 29.87
CA VAL A 41 0.97 -7.96 30.26
C VAL A 41 1.00 -8.05 31.78
N THR A 42 -0.15 -8.20 32.42
CA THR A 42 -0.27 -8.39 33.87
C THR A 42 -0.71 -9.82 34.16
N GLY A 43 0.03 -10.53 35.00
CA GLY A 43 -0.28 -11.88 35.47
C GLY A 43 -1.25 -11.90 36.65
N SER A 44 -1.80 -13.09 36.97
CA SER A 44 -2.77 -13.28 38.07
C SER A 44 -2.23 -12.90 39.45
N ASN A 45 -0.92 -12.93 39.63
CA ASN A 45 -0.22 -12.53 40.85
C ASN A 45 0.11 -11.03 40.92
N GLY A 46 -0.33 -10.24 39.93
CA GLY A 46 -0.08 -8.81 39.84
C GLY A 46 1.28 -8.43 39.24
N CYS A 47 2.14 -9.40 38.87
CA CYS A 47 3.38 -9.10 38.16
C CYS A 47 3.11 -8.57 36.75
N THR A 48 3.91 -7.61 36.31
CA THR A 48 3.82 -7.05 34.96
C THR A 48 5.08 -7.40 34.14
N ALA A 49 4.88 -7.63 32.84
CA ALA A 49 5.96 -7.80 31.87
C ALA A 49 5.64 -6.95 30.64
N THR A 50 6.67 -6.43 29.97
CA THR A 50 6.51 -5.65 28.74
C THR A 50 7.20 -6.33 27.57
N ALA A 51 6.57 -6.26 26.40
CA ALA A 51 7.16 -6.70 25.13
C ALA A 51 6.94 -5.62 24.07
N THR A 52 7.89 -5.50 23.14
CA THR A 52 7.82 -4.54 22.04
C THR A 52 7.89 -5.26 20.70
N THR A 53 7.17 -4.75 19.70
CA THR A 53 7.26 -5.23 18.32
C THR A 53 7.24 -4.05 17.36
N ALA A 54 8.13 -4.08 16.37
CA ALA A 54 8.05 -3.18 15.23
C ALA A 54 7.06 -3.74 14.20
N ILE A 55 6.18 -2.88 13.68
CA ILE A 55 5.26 -3.18 12.59
C ILE A 55 5.64 -2.29 11.42
N SER A 56 6.14 -2.89 10.34
CA SER A 56 6.18 -2.24 9.04
C SER A 56 4.86 -2.54 8.32
N LEU A 57 4.18 -1.50 7.84
CA LEU A 57 3.22 -1.72 6.75
C LEU A 57 4.02 -1.71 5.46
N ASP A 58 3.92 -2.79 4.68
CA ASP A 58 4.28 -2.77 3.27
C ASP A 58 3.26 -1.92 2.53
N GLY A 59 3.49 -0.62 2.59
CA GLY A 59 2.88 0.39 1.74
C GLY A 59 3.81 0.69 0.58
N THR A 60 4.26 -0.32 -0.16
CA THR A 60 4.90 -0.08 -1.46
C THR A 60 3.89 0.70 -2.28
N ALA A 61 4.13 2.00 -2.44
CA ALA A 61 3.29 2.81 -3.30
C ALA A 61 3.26 2.13 -4.67
N PRO A 62 2.08 2.03 -5.32
CA PRO A 62 2.02 1.57 -6.70
C PRO A 62 2.98 2.46 -7.49
N SER A 63 4.03 1.85 -8.06
CA SER A 63 4.97 2.56 -8.92
C SER A 63 4.50 2.31 -10.36
N PRO A 64 3.74 3.25 -10.96
CA PRO A 64 3.26 3.06 -12.31
C PRO A 64 4.45 3.00 -13.26
N SER A 65 4.54 1.93 -14.04
CA SER A 65 5.52 1.81 -15.11
C SER A 65 4.79 1.67 -16.44
N ILE A 66 5.22 2.45 -17.45
CA ILE A 66 4.73 2.33 -18.81
C ILE A 66 5.71 1.47 -19.62
N THR A 67 5.19 0.46 -20.31
CA THR A 67 5.95 -0.41 -21.22
C THR A 67 5.41 -0.33 -22.65
N GLY A 68 6.29 -0.54 -23.63
CA GLY A 68 5.99 -0.54 -25.06
C GLY A 68 7.14 0.08 -25.86
N SER A 69 7.73 -0.70 -26.76
CA SER A 69 8.95 -0.35 -27.50
C SER A 69 8.69 0.26 -28.87
N THR A 70 7.47 0.13 -29.42
CA THR A 70 7.15 0.59 -30.76
C THR A 70 6.81 2.08 -30.77
N ASN A 71 7.49 2.85 -31.60
CA ASN A 71 7.17 4.25 -31.87
C ASN A 71 6.23 4.38 -33.07
N LEU A 72 5.44 5.44 -33.10
CA LEU A 72 4.69 5.81 -34.31
C LEU A 72 5.69 6.16 -35.43
N THR A 73 5.41 5.68 -36.63
CA THR A 73 6.16 6.00 -37.85
C THR A 73 5.17 6.27 -38.97
N CYS A 74 5.62 6.74 -40.13
CA CYS A 74 4.72 6.97 -41.27
C CYS A 74 3.97 5.70 -41.73
N SER A 75 4.51 4.51 -41.44
CA SER A 75 3.88 3.21 -41.74
C SER A 75 3.16 2.59 -40.52
N VAL A 76 3.37 3.14 -39.32
CA VAL A 76 2.77 2.66 -38.07
C VAL A 76 1.97 3.79 -37.44
N THR A 77 0.67 3.80 -37.72
CA THR A 77 -0.26 4.85 -37.28
C THR A 77 -0.90 4.58 -35.92
N SER A 78 -0.64 3.40 -35.33
CA SER A 78 -1.15 3.02 -34.02
C SER A 78 -0.12 2.19 -33.25
N VAL A 79 0.09 2.52 -31.98
CA VAL A 79 0.93 1.76 -31.05
C VAL A 79 0.20 1.57 -29.73
N THR A 80 0.49 0.47 -29.04
CA THR A 80 -0.04 0.22 -27.70
C THR A 80 1.00 0.53 -26.64
N ARG A 81 0.54 1.02 -25.48
CA ARG A 81 1.33 1.19 -24.26
C ARG A 81 0.60 0.51 -23.11
N THR A 82 1.36 -0.16 -22.25
CA THR A 82 0.81 -0.91 -21.12
C THR A 82 1.31 -0.29 -19.83
N ALA A 83 0.40 0.14 -18.97
CA ALA A 83 0.68 0.58 -17.62
C ALA A 83 0.54 -0.60 -16.65
N SER A 84 1.48 -0.71 -15.73
CA SER A 84 1.50 -1.71 -14.66
C SER A 84 1.89 -1.07 -13.34
N GLY A 85 1.69 -1.79 -12.23
CA GLY A 85 2.09 -1.33 -10.90
C GLY A 85 0.98 -0.60 -10.13
N GLY A 86 -0.17 -0.32 -10.74
CA GLY A 86 -1.35 0.27 -10.11
C GLY A 86 -2.59 -0.64 -10.14
N THR A 87 -3.63 -0.27 -9.39
CA THR A 87 -4.95 -0.95 -9.43
C THR A 87 -5.96 -0.24 -10.33
N SER A 88 -5.70 1.03 -10.66
CA SER A 88 -6.47 1.86 -11.58
C SER A 88 -5.48 2.64 -12.44
N TYR A 89 -5.90 2.98 -13.66
CA TYR A 89 -5.08 3.71 -14.60
C TYR A 89 -5.90 4.81 -15.24
N GLN A 90 -5.36 6.02 -15.29
CA GLN A 90 -5.91 7.13 -16.06
C GLN A 90 -4.82 7.70 -16.96
N TRP A 91 -4.99 7.51 -18.27
CA TRP A 91 -4.12 8.06 -19.28
C TRP A 91 -4.60 9.45 -19.67
N SER A 92 -3.65 10.36 -19.85
CA SER A 92 -3.89 11.66 -20.48
C SER A 92 -2.82 11.96 -21.53
N GLY A 93 -3.21 12.64 -22.60
CA GLY A 93 -2.31 12.94 -23.70
C GLY A 93 -2.80 14.07 -24.61
N PRO A 94 -2.10 14.32 -25.72
CA PRO A 94 -2.47 15.33 -26.69
C PRO A 94 -3.86 15.07 -27.30
N ASN A 95 -4.45 16.09 -27.93
CA ASN A 95 -5.74 15.99 -28.62
C ASN A 95 -6.88 15.51 -27.71
N SER A 96 -6.84 15.91 -26.43
CA SER A 96 -7.82 15.51 -25.41
C SER A 96 -7.93 13.98 -25.23
N TYR A 97 -6.85 13.25 -25.53
CA TYR A 97 -6.81 11.82 -25.32
C TYR A 97 -6.98 11.47 -23.84
N SER A 98 -7.90 10.56 -23.56
CA SER A 98 -8.07 9.95 -22.25
C SER A 98 -8.42 8.47 -22.40
N ALA A 99 -7.91 7.65 -21.48
CA ALA A 99 -8.26 6.24 -21.39
C ALA A 99 -8.17 5.77 -19.93
N ASN A 100 -9.04 4.86 -19.53
CA ASN A 100 -9.13 4.35 -18.15
C ASN A 100 -8.76 2.86 -18.07
N THR A 101 -7.86 2.42 -18.94
CA THR A 101 -7.50 1.01 -19.15
C THR A 101 -6.00 0.80 -18.89
N ALA A 102 -5.62 -0.43 -18.49
CA ALA A 102 -4.21 -0.79 -18.33
C ALA A 102 -3.44 -0.74 -19.66
N VAL A 103 -4.12 -1.00 -20.78
CA VAL A 103 -3.56 -0.88 -22.13
C VAL A 103 -4.18 0.32 -22.83
N ALA A 104 -3.34 1.26 -23.26
CA ALA A 104 -3.71 2.46 -24.01
C ALA A 104 -3.29 2.33 -25.48
N THR A 105 -4.21 2.64 -26.40
CA THR A 105 -3.94 2.72 -27.84
C THR A 105 -3.66 4.16 -28.22
N ILE A 106 -2.47 4.42 -28.78
CA ILE A 106 -1.96 5.75 -29.13
C ILE A 106 -1.87 5.86 -30.64
N ASN A 107 -2.57 6.85 -31.19
CA ASN A 107 -2.66 7.10 -32.63
C ASN A 107 -2.10 8.49 -33.02
N SER A 108 -1.47 9.17 -32.09
CA SER A 108 -0.92 10.51 -32.31
C SER A 108 0.40 10.65 -31.59
N ALA A 109 1.34 11.38 -32.19
CA ALA A 109 2.61 11.67 -31.56
C ALA A 109 2.42 12.66 -30.40
N GLY A 110 3.18 12.44 -29.32
CA GLY A 110 3.24 13.35 -28.19
C GLY A 110 3.49 12.60 -26.87
N THR A 111 3.43 13.35 -25.78
CA THR A 111 3.69 12.83 -24.43
C THR A 111 2.39 12.35 -23.80
N TYR A 112 2.38 11.09 -23.35
CA TYR A 112 1.27 10.50 -22.62
C TYR A 112 1.69 10.23 -21.19
N THR A 113 0.84 10.58 -20.23
CA THR A 113 1.05 10.32 -18.80
C THR A 113 -0.01 9.35 -18.29
N VAL A 114 0.35 8.53 -17.30
CA VAL A 114 -0.59 7.64 -16.59
C VAL A 114 -0.50 7.91 -15.10
N THR A 115 -1.65 7.97 -14.44
CA THR A 115 -1.81 8.08 -12.98
C THR A 115 -2.65 6.95 -12.43
#